data_AF-A0A815URK4-F1
#
_entry.id   AF-A0A815URK4-F1
#
_cell.length_a   1.000
_cell.length_b   1.000
_cell.length_c   1.000
_cell.angle_alpha   90.00
_cell.angle_beta   90.00
_cell.angle_gamma   90.00
#
_symmetry.space_group_name_H-M   'P 1'
#
loop_
_entity.id
_entity.type
_entity.pdbx_description
1 polymer ?
#
loop_
_entity_poly.entity_id
_entity_poly.type
_entity_poly.pdbx_seq_one_letter_code
_entity_poly.pdbx_strand_id
1 'polypeptide(L)'
;MLKYLKVTSFEYRSSLSLPIAINNQQLNTIKILMIHHSCTFNELATILSYTHELTHLSFMHFSDNDSNIEMILSITLSNLICISMNVIFLEFDKIEMFMKKISSKLKVLRFSTRSQDRSYLLSNRWEEFILQHLPYLEKFYFKYNINIDYQDELADFPWQSDLFISSFWIERKWIFGCGCER
;
A
#
# COMPACT_ATOMS: atom_id res chain seq x y z
N MET A 1 -15.97 -20.85 -10.50
CA MET A 1 -14.78 -19.98 -10.73
C MET A 1 -14.60 -19.09 -9.50
N LEU A 2 -13.42 -19.10 -8.88
CA LEU A 2 -13.14 -18.35 -7.64
C LEU A 2 -12.75 -16.90 -7.97
N LYS A 3 -13.66 -15.95 -7.77
CA LYS A 3 -13.43 -14.52 -8.07
C LYS A 3 -12.84 -13.73 -6.90
N TYR A 4 -12.86 -14.32 -5.71
CA TYR A 4 -12.54 -13.67 -4.44
C TYR A 4 -11.62 -14.57 -3.62
N LEU A 5 -10.48 -14.05 -3.19
CA LEU A 5 -9.55 -14.74 -2.29
C LEU A 5 -9.21 -13.83 -1.12
N LYS A 6 -9.44 -14.34 0.09
CA LYS A 6 -9.07 -13.68 1.34
C LYS A 6 -8.19 -14.63 2.13
N VAL A 7 -6.95 -14.20 2.38
CA VAL A 7 -5.97 -14.86 3.24
C VAL A 7 -5.86 -14.03 4.51
N THR A 8 -6.18 -14.64 5.63
CA THR A 8 -6.06 -14.01 6.95
C THR A 8 -5.31 -14.93 7.88
N SER A 9 -4.34 -14.40 8.60
CA SER A 9 -3.67 -15.09 9.69
C SER A 9 -3.43 -14.08 10.82
N PHE A 10 -3.53 -14.55 12.06
CA PHE A 10 -3.44 -13.73 13.26
C PHE A 10 -2.01 -13.63 13.81
N GLU A 11 -1.05 -14.28 13.15
CA GLU A 11 0.35 -14.28 13.59
C GLU A 11 1.18 -13.23 12.83
N TYR A 12 1.69 -12.25 13.57
CA TYR A 12 2.51 -11.16 13.04
C TYR A 12 3.91 -11.59 12.52
N ARG A 13 4.28 -12.87 12.66
CA ARG A 13 5.65 -13.36 12.39
C ARG A 13 5.74 -14.60 11.50
N SER A 14 4.63 -15.20 11.10
CA SER A 14 4.69 -16.29 10.13
C SER A 14 4.90 -15.70 8.73
N SER A 15 5.73 -16.35 7.90
CA SER A 15 5.80 -16.07 6.46
C SER A 15 4.64 -16.78 5.75
N LEU A 16 4.21 -16.24 4.63
CA LEU A 16 3.08 -16.78 3.88
C LEU A 16 3.60 -17.86 2.94
N SER A 17 3.67 -19.11 3.40
CA SER A 17 4.05 -20.24 2.53
C SER A 17 2.88 -20.65 1.65
N LEU A 18 2.84 -20.16 0.41
CA LEU A 18 1.86 -20.63 -0.56
C LEU A 18 2.28 -21.99 -1.10
N PRO A 19 1.38 -22.99 -1.15
CA PRO A 19 1.68 -24.21 -1.86
C PRO A 19 1.90 -23.87 -3.34
N ILE A 20 3.12 -24.11 -3.82
CA ILE A 20 3.56 -23.89 -5.21
C ILE A 20 2.69 -24.67 -6.23
N ALA A 21 1.87 -25.62 -5.77
CA ALA A 21 0.99 -26.47 -6.56
C ALA A 21 -0.44 -25.92 -6.77
N ILE A 22 -0.70 -24.62 -6.57
CA ILE A 22 -2.00 -24.06 -6.92
C ILE A 22 -2.09 -23.98 -8.45
N ASN A 23 -3.05 -24.66 -9.05
CA ASN A 23 -3.29 -24.64 -10.49
C ASN A 23 -3.48 -23.18 -10.98
N ASN A 24 -2.46 -22.63 -11.66
CA ASN A 24 -2.35 -21.22 -12.08
C ASN A 24 -3.63 -20.69 -12.76
N GLN A 25 -4.39 -21.55 -13.43
CA GLN A 25 -5.64 -21.19 -14.09
C GLN A 25 -6.72 -20.68 -13.14
N GLN A 26 -6.76 -21.15 -11.88
CA GLN A 26 -7.77 -20.73 -10.91
C GLN A 26 -7.46 -19.35 -10.33
N LEU A 27 -6.18 -19.05 -10.05
CA LEU A 27 -5.75 -17.76 -9.50
C LEU A 27 -5.95 -16.61 -10.49
N ASN A 28 -5.81 -16.88 -11.78
CA ASN A 28 -5.96 -15.84 -12.80
C ASN A 28 -7.37 -15.22 -12.82
N THR A 29 -8.39 -15.92 -12.28
CA THR A 29 -9.78 -15.46 -12.22
C THR A 29 -10.09 -14.61 -10.99
N ILE A 30 -9.12 -14.45 -10.08
CA ILE A 30 -9.27 -13.66 -8.87
C ILE A 30 -9.32 -12.18 -9.23
N LYS A 31 -10.43 -11.54 -8.85
CA LYS A 31 -10.64 -10.10 -9.03
C LYS A 31 -10.36 -9.33 -7.75
N ILE A 32 -10.49 -9.96 -6.59
CA ILE A 32 -10.30 -9.34 -5.28
C ILE A 32 -9.39 -10.23 -4.45
N LEU A 33 -8.26 -9.67 -4.03
CA LEU A 33 -7.26 -10.32 -3.19
C LEU A 33 -7.09 -9.52 -1.91
N MET A 34 -7.29 -10.18 -0.77
CA MET A 34 -7.08 -9.58 0.55
C MET A 34 -6.09 -10.43 1.35
N ILE A 35 -4.94 -9.87 1.69
CA ILE A 35 -3.88 -10.49 2.49
C ILE A 35 -3.82 -9.73 3.82
N HIS A 36 -4.59 -10.17 4.81
CA HIS A 36 -4.54 -9.60 6.16
C HIS A 36 -3.58 -10.43 7.02
N HIS A 37 -2.34 -10.46 6.57
CA HIS A 37 -1.21 -11.15 7.19
C HIS A 37 0.06 -10.44 6.71
N SER A 38 1.15 -10.55 7.48
CA SER A 38 2.41 -9.96 7.06
C SER A 38 2.89 -10.63 5.77
N CYS A 39 3.12 -9.83 4.73
CA CYS A 39 3.82 -10.30 3.54
C CYS A 39 4.98 -9.38 3.17
N THR A 40 6.07 -9.98 2.74
CA THR A 40 7.16 -9.33 2.01
C THR A 40 6.70 -8.96 0.60
N PHE A 41 7.42 -8.04 -0.04
CA PHE A 41 7.20 -7.74 -1.44
C PHE A 41 7.46 -8.93 -2.36
N ASN A 42 8.38 -9.83 -2.01
CA ASN A 42 8.63 -11.03 -2.82
C ASN A 42 7.45 -12.02 -2.77
N GLU A 43 6.86 -12.23 -1.60
CA GLU A 43 5.66 -13.06 -1.46
C GLU A 43 4.48 -12.43 -2.21
N LEU A 44 4.30 -11.11 -2.06
CA LEU A 44 3.28 -10.37 -2.80
C LEU A 44 3.49 -10.48 -4.31
N ALA A 45 4.73 -10.30 -4.79
CA ALA A 45 5.09 -10.45 -6.20
C ALA A 45 4.71 -11.84 -6.72
N THR A 46 5.06 -12.88 -5.97
CA THR A 46 4.75 -14.26 -6.33
C THR A 46 3.25 -14.45 -6.52
N ILE A 47 2.41 -13.97 -5.59
CA ILE A 47 0.95 -14.04 -5.71
C ILE A 47 0.45 -13.28 -6.94
N LEU A 48 0.90 -12.02 -7.08
CA LEU A 48 0.42 -11.13 -8.14
C LEU A 48 0.82 -11.61 -9.54
N SER A 49 1.89 -12.40 -9.65
CA SER A 49 2.30 -13.03 -10.91
C SER A 49 1.28 -14.06 -11.44
N TYR A 50 0.33 -14.50 -10.61
CA TYR A 50 -0.73 -15.44 -10.99
C TYR A 50 -2.14 -14.81 -11.02
N THR A 51 -2.29 -13.52 -10.69
CA THR A 51 -3.61 -12.85 -10.58
C THR A 51 -3.72 -11.66 -11.54
N HIS A 52 -3.71 -11.89 -12.85
CA HIS A 52 -3.69 -10.80 -13.84
C HIS A 52 -5.05 -10.09 -14.03
N GLU A 53 -6.16 -10.75 -13.69
CA GLU A 53 -7.50 -10.11 -13.69
C GLU A 53 -7.82 -9.34 -12.39
N LEU A 54 -6.81 -9.13 -11.53
CA LEU A 54 -7.01 -8.49 -10.25
C LEU A 54 -7.49 -7.04 -10.42
N THR A 55 -8.56 -6.70 -9.72
CA THR A 55 -9.17 -5.36 -9.70
C THR A 55 -9.02 -4.67 -8.35
N HIS A 56 -8.96 -5.46 -7.26
CA HIS A 56 -8.83 -4.97 -5.90
C HIS A 56 -7.74 -5.74 -5.16
N LEU A 57 -6.78 -5.02 -4.61
CA LEU A 57 -5.72 -5.55 -3.77
C LEU A 57 -5.81 -4.92 -2.39
N SER A 58 -5.82 -5.75 -1.34
CA SER A 58 -5.68 -5.30 0.04
C SER A 58 -4.57 -6.10 0.70
N PHE A 59 -3.57 -5.46 1.29
CA PHE A 59 -2.48 -6.18 1.96
C PHE A 59 -1.92 -5.45 3.18
N MET A 60 -1.27 -6.20 4.06
CA MET A 60 -0.49 -5.67 5.18
C MET A 60 0.98 -5.99 4.94
N HIS A 61 1.82 -4.97 5.00
CA HIS A 61 3.25 -5.08 4.84
C HIS A 61 3.95 -4.85 6.17
N PHE A 62 4.66 -5.89 6.62
CA PHE A 62 5.34 -5.92 7.91
C PHE A 62 6.69 -6.64 7.74
N SER A 63 7.55 -6.07 6.90
CA SER A 63 8.94 -6.53 6.78
C SER A 63 9.89 -5.36 6.52
N ASP A 64 10.91 -5.26 7.35
CA ASP A 64 12.09 -4.41 7.20
C ASP A 64 13.10 -4.97 6.18
N ASN A 65 13.06 -6.28 5.93
CA ASN A 65 14.03 -7.02 5.10
C ASN A 65 13.75 -7.01 3.59
N ASP A 66 12.85 -6.16 3.09
CA ASP A 66 12.63 -6.03 1.66
C ASP A 66 13.77 -5.27 0.99
N SER A 67 14.80 -6.03 0.61
CA SER A 67 15.96 -5.56 -0.13
C SER A 67 15.73 -5.55 -1.65
N ASN A 68 14.70 -6.22 -2.17
CA ASN A 68 14.60 -6.52 -3.60
C ASN A 68 13.21 -6.30 -4.22
N ILE A 69 12.73 -5.04 -4.18
CA ILE A 69 11.51 -4.59 -4.88
C ILE A 69 11.56 -4.87 -6.40
N GLU A 70 12.76 -5.12 -6.93
CA GLU A 70 12.98 -5.39 -8.34
C GLU A 70 12.14 -6.54 -8.89
N MET A 71 11.82 -7.56 -8.09
CA MET A 71 10.98 -8.68 -8.53
C MET A 71 9.56 -8.23 -8.90
N ILE A 72 9.01 -7.21 -8.23
CA ILE A 72 7.69 -6.66 -8.54
C ILE A 72 7.71 -5.90 -9.88
N LEU A 73 8.87 -5.44 -10.35
CA LEU A 73 8.97 -4.65 -11.59
C LEU A 73 8.49 -5.41 -12.84
N SER A 74 8.42 -6.74 -12.79
CA SER A 74 7.98 -7.59 -13.89
C SER A 74 6.44 -7.76 -13.98
N ILE A 75 5.70 -7.36 -12.95
CA ILE A 75 4.28 -7.66 -12.83
C ILE A 75 3.43 -6.51 -13.35
N THR A 76 2.52 -6.81 -14.27
CA THR A 76 1.55 -5.84 -14.80
C THR A 76 0.13 -6.21 -14.35
N LEU A 77 -0.51 -5.31 -13.60
CA LEU A 77 -1.89 -5.47 -13.13
C LEU A 77 -2.81 -4.47 -13.85
N SER A 78 -3.06 -4.73 -15.13
CA SER A 78 -3.73 -3.79 -16.06
C SER A 78 -5.19 -3.47 -15.73
N ASN A 79 -5.81 -4.23 -14.81
CA ASN A 79 -7.19 -4.09 -14.36
C ASN A 79 -7.31 -3.59 -12.92
N LEU A 80 -6.19 -3.33 -12.24
CA LEU A 80 -6.17 -2.92 -10.84
C LEU A 80 -6.71 -1.49 -10.69
N ILE A 81 -7.83 -1.36 -9.98
CA ILE A 81 -8.51 -0.08 -9.77
C ILE A 81 -8.50 0.37 -8.31
N CYS A 82 -8.28 -0.56 -7.38
CA CYS A 82 -8.29 -0.28 -5.95
C CYS A 82 -7.13 -0.97 -5.25
N ILE A 83 -6.39 -0.19 -4.45
CA ILE A 83 -5.36 -0.69 -3.54
C ILE A 83 -5.69 -0.20 -2.13
N SER A 84 -5.60 -1.11 -1.17
CA SER A 84 -5.62 -0.83 0.26
C SER A 84 -4.37 -1.43 0.88
N MET A 85 -3.54 -0.60 1.53
CA MET A 85 -2.32 -1.08 2.17
C MET A 85 -2.15 -0.53 3.56
N ASN A 86 -1.63 -1.38 4.45
CA ASN A 86 -1.17 -1.01 5.78
C ASN A 86 0.31 -1.37 5.89
N VAL A 87 1.15 -0.36 6.08
CA VAL A 87 2.60 -0.45 5.94
C VAL A 87 3.27 -0.08 7.27
N ILE A 88 4.15 -0.91 7.79
CA ILE A 88 4.66 -0.67 9.16
C ILE A 88 6.12 -0.21 9.17
N PHE A 89 7.02 -0.85 8.42
CA PHE A 89 8.47 -0.56 8.49
C PHE A 89 9.08 -0.10 7.17
N LEU A 90 8.26 0.29 6.20
CA LEU A 90 8.72 0.58 4.85
C LEU A 90 8.89 2.08 4.62
N GLU A 91 9.99 2.45 3.99
CA GLU A 91 10.27 3.81 3.51
C GLU A 91 9.36 4.19 2.34
N PHE A 92 9.09 5.48 2.17
CA PHE A 92 8.25 6.01 1.11
C PHE A 92 8.81 5.67 -0.27
N ASP A 93 10.13 5.79 -0.48
CA ASP A 93 10.79 5.50 -1.77
C ASP A 93 10.43 4.10 -2.28
N LYS A 94 10.38 3.13 -1.37
CA LYS A 94 10.01 1.75 -1.67
C LYS A 94 8.53 1.62 -2.07
N ILE A 95 7.62 2.31 -1.39
CA ILE A 95 6.20 2.38 -1.77
C ILE A 95 6.02 3.06 -3.13
N GLU A 96 6.73 4.15 -3.34
CA GLU A 96 6.70 4.89 -4.59
C GLU A 96 7.16 4.01 -5.76
N MET A 97 8.28 3.30 -5.61
CA MET A 97 8.75 2.32 -6.61
C MET A 97 7.73 1.21 -6.89
N PHE A 98 7.13 0.64 -5.85
CA PHE A 98 6.10 -0.39 -5.95
C PHE A 98 4.90 0.11 -6.76
N MET A 99 4.37 1.27 -6.37
CA MET A 99 3.16 1.82 -6.97
C MET A 99 3.36 2.20 -8.43
N LYS A 100 4.50 2.83 -8.80
CA LYS A 100 4.82 3.20 -10.20
C LYS A 100 4.61 2.08 -11.22
N LYS A 101 4.67 0.82 -10.80
CA LYS A 101 4.51 -0.35 -11.68
C LYS A 101 3.10 -0.89 -11.75
N ILE A 102 2.38 -0.90 -10.64
CA ILE A 102 1.10 -1.63 -10.55
C ILE A 102 -0.13 -0.74 -10.70
N SER A 103 0.01 0.59 -10.68
CA SER A 103 -1.11 1.50 -10.43
C SER A 103 -1.57 2.34 -11.64
N SER A 104 -1.25 1.93 -12.88
CA SER A 104 -1.49 2.77 -14.07
C SER A 104 -2.95 3.14 -14.33
N LYS A 105 -3.92 2.40 -13.78
CA LYS A 105 -5.36 2.70 -13.84
C LYS A 105 -6.01 2.80 -12.45
N LEU A 106 -5.20 3.05 -11.43
CA LEU A 106 -5.68 3.07 -10.06
C LEU A 106 -6.64 4.24 -9.85
N LYS A 107 -7.84 3.94 -9.34
CA LYS A 107 -8.88 4.92 -9.00
C LYS A 107 -8.96 5.19 -7.51
N VAL A 108 -8.65 4.19 -6.69
CA VAL A 108 -8.74 4.28 -5.23
C VAL A 108 -7.45 3.80 -4.60
N LEU A 109 -6.85 4.67 -3.78
CA LEU A 109 -5.72 4.34 -2.92
C LEU A 109 -6.11 4.58 -1.47
N ARG A 110 -6.09 3.52 -0.67
CA ARG A 110 -6.19 3.58 0.78
C ARG A 110 -4.83 3.21 1.35
N PHE A 111 -4.19 4.15 2.00
CA PHE A 111 -2.86 4.01 2.54
C PHE A 111 -2.89 4.28 4.03
N SER A 112 -2.35 3.35 4.81
CA SER A 112 -2.10 3.54 6.22
C SER A 112 -0.67 3.16 6.54
N THR A 113 0.00 3.93 7.38
CA THR A 113 1.37 3.64 7.78
C THR A 113 1.62 3.84 9.27
N ARG A 114 2.49 3.01 9.83
CA ARG A 114 3.12 3.16 11.16
C ARG A 114 4.63 3.39 11.05
N SER A 115 5.12 3.68 9.84
CA SER A 115 6.55 3.91 9.59
C SER A 115 7.05 5.15 10.32
N GLN A 116 8.32 5.13 10.69
CA GLN A 116 9.04 6.29 11.23
C GLN A 116 9.49 7.26 10.14
N ASP A 117 9.38 6.86 8.87
CA ASP A 117 9.75 7.70 7.74
C ASP A 117 8.81 8.91 7.63
N ARG A 118 9.32 10.08 8.03
CA ARG A 118 8.57 11.33 7.99
C ARG A 118 8.29 11.82 6.58
N SER A 119 8.91 11.24 5.54
CA SER A 119 8.64 11.63 4.17
C SER A 119 7.21 11.31 3.71
N TYR A 120 6.51 10.39 4.39
CA TYR A 120 5.06 10.19 4.19
C TYR A 120 4.21 11.40 4.57
N LEU A 121 4.72 12.31 5.40
CA LEU A 121 4.03 13.52 5.82
C LEU A 121 4.32 14.71 4.89
N LEU A 122 5.25 14.56 3.94
CA LEU A 122 5.56 15.59 2.95
C LEU A 122 4.49 15.60 1.85
N SER A 123 3.59 16.59 1.91
CA SER A 123 2.47 16.69 0.98
C SER A 123 2.91 16.92 -0.47
N ASN A 124 3.94 17.75 -0.69
CA ASN A 124 4.49 18.00 -2.02
C ASN A 124 4.99 16.70 -2.67
N ARG A 125 5.58 15.80 -1.89
CA ARG A 125 6.06 14.51 -2.36
C ARG A 125 4.90 13.61 -2.83
N TRP A 126 3.83 13.53 -2.06
CA TRP A 126 2.62 12.82 -2.49
C TRP A 126 1.96 13.48 -3.70
N GLU A 127 1.91 14.80 -3.75
CA GLU A 127 1.32 15.56 -4.86
C GLU A 127 2.05 15.27 -6.18
N GLU A 128 3.39 15.41 -6.17
CA GLU A 128 4.24 15.09 -7.31
C GLU A 128 4.06 13.64 -7.77
N PHE A 129 4.09 12.70 -6.81
CA PHE A 129 3.91 11.28 -7.10
C PHE A 129 2.54 10.99 -7.75
N ILE A 130 1.46 11.57 -7.21
CA ILE A 130 0.10 11.36 -7.71
C ILE A 130 -0.06 11.96 -9.11
N LEU A 131 0.41 13.18 -9.33
CA LEU A 131 0.33 13.85 -10.63
C LEU A 131 1.10 13.10 -11.71
N GLN A 132 2.25 12.53 -11.38
CA GLN A 132 3.10 11.84 -12.35
C GLN A 132 2.66 10.39 -12.61
N HIS A 133 2.18 9.68 -11.60
CA HIS A 133 2.04 8.23 -11.67
C HIS A 133 0.62 7.70 -11.41
N LEU A 134 -0.29 8.53 -10.90
CA LEU A 134 -1.67 8.16 -10.58
C LEU A 134 -2.69 9.09 -11.25
N PRO A 135 -2.64 9.27 -12.60
CA PRO A 135 -3.47 10.26 -13.29
C PRO A 135 -4.97 9.97 -13.21
N TYR A 136 -5.36 8.73 -12.91
CA TYR A 136 -6.76 8.30 -12.79
C TYR A 136 -7.25 8.20 -11.34
N LEU A 137 -6.47 8.69 -10.36
CA LEU A 137 -6.84 8.58 -8.96
C LEU A 137 -8.02 9.50 -8.66
N GLU A 138 -9.13 8.89 -8.25
CA GLU A 138 -10.37 9.58 -7.88
C GLU A 138 -10.45 9.77 -6.36
N LYS A 139 -9.93 8.80 -5.59
CA LYS A 139 -10.01 8.79 -4.14
C LYS A 139 -8.69 8.40 -3.50
N PHE A 140 -8.22 9.26 -2.60
CA PHE A 140 -7.10 8.97 -1.73
C PHE A 140 -7.55 9.02 -0.27
N TYR A 141 -7.16 8.01 0.48
CA TYR A 141 -7.34 7.94 1.92
C TYR A 141 -5.98 7.69 2.52
N PHE A 142 -5.52 8.60 3.37
CA PHE A 142 -4.21 8.52 4.01
C PHE A 142 -4.36 8.55 5.52
N LYS A 143 -3.80 7.54 6.20
CA LYS A 143 -3.75 7.47 7.65
C LYS A 143 -2.31 7.30 8.12
N TYR A 144 -1.78 8.28 8.85
CA TYR A 144 -0.48 8.15 9.52
C TYR A 144 -0.69 7.85 11.00
N ASN A 145 -0.24 6.68 11.43
CA ASN A 145 -0.35 6.21 12.80
C ASN A 145 0.99 6.41 13.51
N ILE A 146 0.99 7.21 14.57
CA ILE A 146 2.18 7.44 15.39
C ILE A 146 2.33 6.28 16.37
N ASN A 147 3.54 5.71 16.45
CA ASN A 147 3.88 4.77 17.52
C ASN A 147 4.09 5.55 18.83
N ILE A 148 3.35 5.18 19.87
CA ILE A 148 3.33 5.86 21.18
C ILE A 148 4.71 5.86 21.84
N ASP A 149 5.51 4.83 21.59
CA ASP A 149 6.88 4.72 22.12
C ASP A 149 7.81 5.87 21.68
N TYR A 150 7.41 6.64 20.66
CA TYR A 150 8.18 7.76 20.11
C TYR A 150 7.45 9.11 20.25
N GLN A 151 6.42 9.21 21.10
CA GLN A 151 5.66 10.46 21.28
C GLN A 151 6.54 11.64 21.70
N ASP A 152 7.57 11.41 22.51
CA ASP A 152 8.46 12.46 23.02
C ASP A 152 9.33 13.10 21.91
N GLU A 153 9.66 12.35 20.85
CA GLU A 153 10.44 12.87 19.70
C GLU A 153 9.59 13.64 18.67
N LEU A 154 8.28 13.69 18.90
CA LEU A 154 7.29 14.22 17.95
C LEU A 154 6.64 15.53 18.41
N ALA A 155 6.99 16.02 19.60
CA ALA A 155 6.43 17.24 20.19
C ALA A 155 6.65 18.50 19.33
N ASP A 156 7.71 18.54 18.51
CA ASP A 156 8.09 19.72 17.71
C ASP A 156 7.64 19.67 16.24
N PHE A 157 7.00 18.59 15.78
CA PHE A 157 6.55 18.53 14.39
C PHE A 157 5.18 19.22 14.25
N PRO A 158 4.97 20.09 13.24
CA PRO A 158 3.66 20.72 13.01
C PRO A 158 2.66 19.66 12.52
N TRP A 159 2.01 18.98 13.45
CA TRP A 159 1.28 17.73 13.22
C TRP A 159 -0.12 17.89 12.62
N GLN A 160 -0.66 19.10 12.53
CA GLN A 160 -2.08 19.26 12.26
C GLN A 160 -2.31 20.36 11.23
N SER A 161 -3.13 20.01 10.24
CA SER A 161 -3.71 20.85 9.18
C SER A 161 -2.82 21.48 8.11
N ASP A 162 -1.57 21.88 8.37
CA ASP A 162 -0.86 22.75 7.41
C ASP A 162 -0.10 22.03 6.29
N LEU A 163 0.06 20.71 6.39
CA LEU A 163 0.85 19.98 5.39
C LEU A 163 0.08 19.85 4.08
N PHE A 164 -1.24 19.56 4.10
CA PHE A 164 -2.04 19.28 2.91
C PHE A 164 -2.95 20.46 2.52
N ILE A 165 -2.37 21.67 2.41
CA ILE A 165 -3.12 22.92 2.17
C ILE A 165 -2.98 23.50 0.76
N SER A 166 -2.18 22.89 -0.13
CA SER A 166 -2.12 23.36 -1.52
C SER A 166 -3.50 23.25 -2.18
N SER A 167 -3.75 24.05 -3.22
CA SER A 167 -5.01 24.01 -3.97
C SER A 167 -5.31 22.60 -4.49
N PHE A 168 -4.27 21.85 -4.87
CA PHE A 168 -4.37 20.44 -5.26
C PHE A 168 -5.13 19.59 -4.24
N TRP A 169 -4.82 19.74 -2.94
CA TRP A 169 -5.43 18.97 -1.86
C TRP A 169 -6.82 19.48 -1.50
N ILE A 170 -6.99 20.79 -1.42
CA ILE A 170 -8.26 21.45 -1.07
C ILE A 170 -9.35 21.10 -2.10
N GLU A 171 -9.02 21.17 -3.39
CA GLU A 171 -9.96 20.90 -4.48
C GLU A 171 -10.43 19.44 -4.50
N ARG A 172 -9.53 18.50 -4.18
CA ARG A 172 -9.81 17.06 -4.21
C ARG A 172 -10.62 16.55 -3.02
N LYS A 173 -10.59 17.28 -1.89
CA LYS A 173 -11.33 16.92 -0.66
C LYS A 173 -11.09 15.47 -0.21
N TRP A 174 -9.86 14.99 -0.40
CA TRP A 174 -9.45 13.65 -0.01
C TRP A 174 -9.34 13.53 1.51
N ILE A 175 -9.35 12.29 2.01
CA ILE A 175 -9.48 12.02 3.45
C ILE A 175 -8.10 11.77 4.05
N PHE A 176 -7.75 12.57 5.05
CA PHE A 176 -6.51 12.47 5.80
C PHE A 176 -6.83 12.25 7.27
N GLY A 177 -6.14 11.31 7.90
CA GLY A 177 -6.23 11.04 9.32
C GLY A 177 -4.85 10.90 9.93
N CYS A 178 -4.69 11.44 11.12
CA CYS A 178 -3.59 11.09 12.00
C CYS A 178 -4.19 10.45 13.26
N GLY A 179 -3.60 9.35 13.72
CA GLY A 179 -4.06 8.62 14.90
C GLY A 179 -2.90 8.22 15.78
N CYS A 180 -3.15 8.20 17.09
CA CYS A 180 -2.34 7.44 18.03
C CYS A 180 -3.04 6.09 18.24
N GLU A 181 -2.35 4.97 17.99
CA GLU A 181 -2.88 3.64 18.29
C GLU A 181 -2.19 3.13 19.57
N ARG A 182 -3.01 2.83 20.59
CA ARG A 182 -2.61 2.26 21.88
C ARG A 182 -2.23 0.79 21.78
#